data_AF-A0A7C5CVA7-F1
#
_entry.id   AF-A0A7C5CVA7-F1
#
_cell.length_a   1.000
_cell.length_b   1.000
_cell.length_c   1.000
_cell.angle_alpha   90.00
_cell.angle_beta   90.00
_cell.angle_gamma   90.00
#
_symmetry.space_group_name_H-M   'P 1'
#
loop_
_entity.id
_entity.type
_entity.pdbx_description
1 polymer ?
#
loop_
_entity_poly.entity_id
_entity_poly.type
_entity_poly.pdbx_seq_one_letter_code
_entity_poly.pdbx_strand_id
1 'polypeptide(L)'
;PVSEQRTVWHLQAHDVVAIGKLFTTGKIYVQRLITLAGSMVRQPRIVWARMGASTNELIAEQLHDGDARVISGSILNGHRAVDPVSYLSRYSLQVSVLPEGQPRQFLHWLNPFLKQFSVLNVFLKSCKSDEKLAMSSSQNGSPRAMVPLGNYESIMPLDILPTQLLRALLIRDTEVAKALGCLELDEEDLALCTFVCHSKYEYGEALRACLEMIEKEG
;
A
#
# COMPACT_ATOMS: atom_id res chain seq x y z
N PRO A 1 19.33 -9.89 7.22
CA PRO A 1 19.06 -8.58 7.84
C PRO A 1 20.00 -7.48 7.36
N VAL A 2 19.40 -6.44 6.79
CA VAL A 2 20.00 -5.10 6.71
C VAL A 2 20.23 -4.60 8.14
N SER A 3 21.33 -3.87 8.34
CA SER A 3 21.66 -3.24 9.63
C SER A 3 22.50 -1.99 9.38
N GLU A 4 22.83 -1.26 10.44
CA GLU A 4 23.75 -0.11 10.37
C GLU A 4 25.09 -0.45 9.70
N GLN A 5 25.56 -1.70 9.83
CA GLN A 5 26.84 -2.16 9.27
C GLN A 5 26.68 -2.89 7.93
N ARG A 6 25.43 -3.15 7.48
CA ARG A 6 25.16 -3.91 6.26
C ARG A 6 24.06 -3.26 5.44
N THR A 7 24.46 -2.64 4.34
CA THR A 7 23.55 -2.10 3.33
C THR A 7 23.28 -3.12 2.22
N VAL A 8 22.07 -3.08 1.67
CA VAL A 8 21.66 -3.85 0.49
C VAL A 8 21.04 -2.89 -0.52
N TRP A 9 21.23 -3.15 -1.81
CA TRP A 9 20.61 -2.38 -2.89
C TRP A 9 19.50 -3.20 -3.53
N HIS A 10 18.40 -2.54 -3.88
CA HIS A 10 17.31 -3.15 -4.62
C HIS A 10 17.02 -2.33 -5.89
N LEU A 11 16.58 -3.01 -6.94
CA LEU A 11 16.14 -2.38 -8.18
C LEU A 11 15.07 -3.22 -8.86
N GLN A 12 14.14 -2.55 -9.53
CA GLN A 12 13.08 -3.22 -10.29
C GLN A 12 13.62 -3.76 -11.62
N ALA A 13 13.02 -4.84 -12.12
CA ALA A 13 13.39 -5.42 -13.41
C ALA A 13 13.32 -4.41 -14.57
N HIS A 14 12.35 -3.48 -14.55
CA HIS A 14 12.24 -2.41 -15.54
C HIS A 14 13.41 -1.43 -15.52
N ASP A 15 13.97 -1.17 -14.34
CA ASP A 15 15.13 -0.29 -14.22
C ASP A 15 16.42 -0.97 -14.69
N VAL A 16 16.56 -2.30 -14.50
CA VAL A 16 17.64 -3.09 -15.12
C VAL A 16 17.61 -2.92 -16.65
N VAL A 17 16.43 -3.04 -17.27
CA VAL A 17 16.26 -2.85 -18.72
C VAL A 17 16.62 -1.43 -19.13
N ALA A 18 16.20 -0.42 -18.36
CA ALA A 18 16.50 0.98 -18.64
C ALA A 18 18.01 1.27 -18.58
N ILE A 19 18.72 0.69 -17.60
CA ILE A 19 20.18 0.76 -17.49
C ILE A 19 20.84 0.12 -18.70
N GLY A 20 20.44 -1.11 -19.07
CA GLY A 20 20.98 -1.77 -20.27
C GLY A 20 20.76 -0.96 -21.55
N LYS A 21 19.60 -0.32 -21.70
CA LYS A 21 19.32 0.59 -22.83
C LYS A 21 20.18 1.84 -22.81
N LEU A 22 20.44 2.42 -21.64
CA LEU A 22 21.33 3.57 -21.50
C LEU A 22 22.73 3.25 -22.03
N PHE A 23 23.33 2.13 -21.61
CA PHE A 23 24.67 1.74 -22.03
C PHE A 23 24.76 1.34 -23.51
N THR A 24 23.72 0.71 -24.06
CA THR A 24 23.73 0.25 -25.47
C THR A 24 23.37 1.34 -26.48
N THR A 25 22.60 2.35 -26.08
CA THR A 25 22.11 3.40 -27.00
C THR A 25 22.66 4.79 -26.71
N GLY A 26 23.28 5.01 -25.54
CA GLY A 26 23.74 6.32 -25.06
C GLY A 26 22.61 7.27 -24.69
N LYS A 27 21.35 6.81 -24.62
CA LYS A 27 20.16 7.64 -24.34
C LYS A 27 19.39 7.10 -23.14
N ILE A 28 18.84 8.00 -22.34
CA ILE A 28 18.00 7.64 -21.18
C ILE A 28 16.71 6.99 -21.68
N TYR A 29 16.44 5.76 -21.21
CA TYR A 29 15.23 5.01 -21.54
C TYR A 29 14.11 5.28 -20.54
N VAL A 30 13.17 6.14 -20.94
CA VAL A 30 12.06 6.64 -20.11
C VAL A 30 10.75 5.90 -20.29
N GLN A 31 10.67 4.98 -21.26
CA GLN A 31 9.47 4.21 -21.53
C GLN A 31 9.27 3.16 -20.43
N ARG A 32 8.03 3.01 -19.98
CA ARG A 32 7.61 2.11 -18.90
C ARG A 32 6.39 1.32 -19.36
N LEU A 33 6.34 0.06 -18.95
CA LEU A 33 5.18 -0.80 -19.15
C LEU A 33 4.45 -0.83 -17.81
N ILE A 34 3.19 -0.39 -17.78
CA ILE A 34 2.44 -0.27 -16.54
C ILE A 34 1.09 -0.99 -16.64
N THR A 35 0.63 -1.51 -15.51
CA THR A 35 -0.71 -2.10 -15.41
C THR A 35 -1.73 -1.02 -15.06
N LEU A 36 -2.78 -0.87 -15.86
CA LEU A 36 -3.97 -0.09 -15.47
C LEU A 36 -5.07 -1.07 -15.08
N ALA A 37 -5.43 -1.08 -13.80
CA ALA A 37 -6.39 -2.04 -13.26
C ALA A 37 -7.19 -1.49 -12.08
N GLY A 38 -8.15 -2.28 -11.62
CA GLY A 38 -9.05 -1.95 -10.52
C GLY A 38 -10.51 -2.06 -10.94
N SER A 39 -11.42 -2.10 -9.96
CA SER A 39 -12.84 -2.36 -10.20
C SER A 39 -13.55 -1.25 -10.97
N MET A 40 -12.98 -0.04 -11.00
CA MET A 40 -13.52 1.09 -11.78
C MET A 40 -12.98 1.15 -13.22
N VAL A 41 -12.01 0.31 -13.60
CA VAL A 41 -11.43 0.33 -14.95
C VAL A 41 -12.25 -0.57 -15.90
N ARG A 42 -12.74 -0.01 -17.01
CA ARG A 42 -13.56 -0.73 -18.00
C ARG A 42 -12.83 -1.90 -18.67
N GLN A 43 -11.56 -1.69 -19.00
CA GLN A 43 -10.72 -2.68 -19.69
C GLN A 43 -9.32 -2.73 -19.04
N PRO A 44 -9.17 -3.49 -17.93
CA PRO A 44 -7.89 -3.68 -17.27
C PRO A 44 -6.87 -4.30 -18.22
N ARG A 45 -5.72 -3.65 -18.36
CA ARG A 45 -4.68 -4.08 -19.32
C ARG A 45 -3.33 -3.47 -18.97
N ILE A 46 -2.32 -3.95 -19.67
CA ILE A 46 -0.98 -3.39 -19.62
C ILE A 46 -0.87 -2.34 -20.73
N VAL A 47 -0.33 -1.17 -20.41
CA VAL A 47 -0.15 -0.05 -21.35
C VAL A 47 1.29 0.44 -21.33
N TRP A 48 1.73 0.98 -22.48
CA TRP A 48 2.96 1.73 -22.55
C TRP A 48 2.73 3.15 -22.05
N ALA A 49 3.59 3.59 -21.14
CA ALA A 49 3.60 4.93 -20.58
C ALA A 49 5.03 5.48 -20.55
N ARG A 50 5.14 6.76 -20.20
CA ARG A 50 6.42 7.39 -19.86
C ARG A 50 6.57 7.43 -18.34
N MET A 51 7.80 7.40 -17.84
CA MET A 51 8.08 7.77 -16.45
C MET A 51 7.48 9.16 -16.14
N GLY A 52 6.72 9.26 -15.05
CA GLY A 52 6.03 10.50 -14.70
C GLY A 52 4.86 10.85 -15.62
N ALA A 53 4.27 9.88 -16.34
CA ALA A 53 3.07 10.13 -17.14
C ALA A 53 1.91 10.62 -16.27
N SER A 54 1.08 11.51 -16.81
CA SER A 54 -0.13 11.98 -16.12
C SER A 54 -1.11 10.82 -15.94
N THR A 55 -1.55 10.60 -14.71
CA THR A 55 -2.58 9.60 -14.43
C THR A 55 -3.92 10.02 -15.02
N ASN A 56 -4.20 11.32 -15.11
CA ASN A 56 -5.44 11.84 -15.68
C ASN A 56 -5.55 11.50 -17.18
N GLU A 57 -4.45 11.65 -17.92
CA GLU A 57 -4.38 11.23 -19.33
C GLU A 57 -4.48 9.71 -19.47
N LEU A 58 -3.82 8.95 -18.59
CA LEU A 58 -3.83 7.48 -18.64
C LEU A 58 -5.21 6.88 -18.40
N ILE A 59 -6.08 7.54 -17.61
CA ILE A 59 -7.43 7.03 -17.27
C ILE A 59 -8.54 7.68 -18.09
N ALA A 60 -8.25 8.67 -18.93
CA ALA A 60 -9.23 9.42 -19.71
C ALA A 60 -10.13 8.48 -20.51
N GLU A 61 -11.44 8.56 -20.27
CA GLU A 61 -12.48 7.72 -20.92
C GLU A 61 -12.37 6.20 -20.66
N GLN A 62 -11.56 5.78 -19.67
CA GLN A 62 -11.32 4.36 -19.37
C GLN A 62 -12.06 3.84 -18.13
N LEU A 63 -12.78 4.71 -17.42
CA LEU A 63 -13.41 4.39 -16.14
C LEU A 63 -14.92 4.18 -16.26
N HIS A 64 -15.47 3.28 -15.45
CA HIS A 64 -16.91 3.21 -15.20
C HIS A 64 -17.41 4.51 -14.55
N ASP A 65 -18.70 4.78 -14.69
CA ASP A 65 -19.30 6.00 -14.13
C ASP A 65 -19.32 5.94 -12.60
N GLY A 66 -19.10 7.09 -11.96
CA GLY A 66 -19.07 7.25 -10.50
C GLY A 66 -17.76 7.84 -9.99
N ASP A 67 -17.73 8.15 -8.69
CA ASP A 67 -16.54 8.71 -8.05
C ASP A 67 -15.46 7.64 -7.90
N ALA A 68 -14.27 7.94 -8.41
CA ALA A 68 -13.15 7.01 -8.44
C ALA A 68 -11.93 7.57 -7.71
N ARG A 69 -11.32 6.72 -6.88
CA ARG A 69 -9.99 6.94 -6.32
C ARG A 69 -8.95 6.36 -7.27
N VAL A 70 -8.11 7.24 -7.81
CA VAL A 70 -6.95 6.88 -8.63
C VAL A 70 -5.72 6.80 -7.74
N ILE A 71 -4.95 5.73 -7.88
CA ILE A 71 -3.75 5.47 -7.08
C ILE A 71 -2.58 5.18 -8.03
N SER A 72 -1.50 5.96 -7.90
CA SER A 72 -0.21 5.63 -8.49
C SER A 72 0.48 4.60 -7.60
N GLY A 73 0.57 3.35 -8.08
CA GLY A 73 1.05 2.21 -7.31
C GLY A 73 -0.06 1.22 -6.94
N SER A 74 0.26 0.34 -5.99
CA SER A 74 -0.67 -0.69 -5.54
C SER A 74 -1.72 -0.11 -4.60
N ILE A 75 -2.78 -0.88 -4.32
CA ILE A 75 -3.82 -0.49 -3.35
C ILE A 75 -3.27 -0.53 -1.92
N LEU A 76 -2.23 -1.33 -1.67
CA LEU A 76 -1.61 -1.49 -0.35
C LEU A 76 -0.59 -0.39 -0.05
N ASN A 77 0.27 -0.08 -1.04
CA ASN A 77 1.31 0.92 -0.92
C ASN A 77 1.35 1.75 -2.21
N GLY A 78 0.55 2.81 -2.25
CA GLY A 78 0.45 3.70 -3.40
C GLY A 78 -0.04 5.07 -3.01
N HIS A 79 0.21 6.05 -3.87
CA HIS A 79 -0.16 7.44 -3.62
C HIS A 79 -1.45 7.80 -4.34
N ARG A 80 -2.34 8.52 -3.65
CA ARG A 80 -3.53 9.08 -4.27
C ARG A 80 -3.11 10.07 -5.36
N ALA A 81 -3.44 9.76 -6.60
CA ALA A 81 -3.14 10.61 -7.74
C ALA A 81 -4.25 11.64 -7.89
N VAL A 82 -4.00 12.83 -7.38
CA VAL A 82 -4.90 14.00 -7.43
C VAL A 82 -4.05 15.22 -7.71
N ASP A 83 -4.59 16.21 -8.42
CA ASP A 83 -3.83 17.43 -8.74
C ASP A 83 -3.32 18.11 -7.45
N PRO A 84 -2.04 18.53 -7.39
CA PRO A 84 -1.04 18.60 -8.47
C PRO A 84 -0.14 17.35 -8.64
N VAL A 85 -0.39 16.28 -7.88
CA VAL A 85 0.41 15.04 -7.85
C VAL A 85 -0.22 13.91 -8.68
N SER A 86 -0.95 14.26 -9.75
CA SER A 86 -1.64 13.35 -10.67
C SER A 86 -0.68 12.72 -11.70
N TYR A 87 0.43 12.16 -11.22
CA TYR A 87 1.49 11.59 -12.05
C TYR A 87 1.95 10.24 -11.52
N LEU A 88 2.46 9.39 -12.42
CA LEU A 88 3.04 8.11 -12.07
C LEU A 88 4.35 8.31 -11.27
N SER A 89 4.38 7.81 -10.04
CA SER A 89 5.55 7.87 -9.15
C SER A 89 6.73 7.08 -9.71
N ARG A 90 7.95 7.42 -9.28
CA ARG A 90 9.21 6.87 -9.83
C ARG A 90 9.28 5.33 -9.78
N TYR A 91 8.79 4.72 -8.69
CA TYR A 91 8.86 3.28 -8.45
C TYR A 91 7.54 2.55 -8.75
N SER A 92 6.50 3.27 -9.18
CA SER A 92 5.20 2.66 -9.47
C SER A 92 5.16 2.09 -10.89
N LEU A 93 4.76 0.82 -11.00
CA LEU A 93 4.57 0.13 -12.28
C LEU A 93 3.09 -0.23 -12.53
N GLN A 94 2.18 0.34 -11.75
CA GLN A 94 0.75 0.14 -11.92
C GLN A 94 -0.01 1.40 -11.50
N VAL A 95 -1.19 1.56 -12.07
CA VAL A 95 -2.22 2.52 -11.67
C VAL A 95 -3.44 1.72 -11.26
N SER A 96 -3.83 1.87 -9.99
CA SER A 96 -4.97 1.17 -9.42
C SER A 96 -6.14 2.14 -9.27
N VAL A 97 -7.34 1.75 -9.73
CA VAL A 97 -8.53 2.61 -9.67
C VAL A 97 -9.70 1.90 -9.00
N LEU A 98 -10.19 2.47 -7.91
CA LEU A 98 -11.23 1.88 -7.05
C LEU A 98 -12.33 2.91 -6.72
N PRO A 99 -13.53 2.50 -6.31
CA PRO A 99 -14.60 3.43 -5.95
C PRO A 99 -14.20 4.31 -4.76
N GLU A 100 -14.49 5.60 -4.85
CA GLU A 100 -14.25 6.55 -3.76
C GLU A 100 -15.41 6.48 -2.74
N GLY A 101 -15.06 6.22 -1.48
CA GLY A 101 -16.00 6.13 -0.37
C GLY A 101 -16.88 4.87 -0.38
N GLN A 102 -17.86 4.85 0.53
CA GLN A 102 -18.95 3.88 0.55
C GLN A 102 -20.25 4.56 0.96
N PRO A 103 -21.41 4.06 0.48
CA PRO A 103 -22.70 4.52 0.98
C PRO A 103 -22.80 4.26 2.50
N ARG A 104 -23.37 5.22 3.24
CA ARG A 104 -23.64 5.04 4.67
C ARG A 104 -24.61 3.89 4.88
N GLN A 105 -24.22 2.92 5.69
CA GLN A 105 -25.06 1.79 6.04
C GLN A 105 -25.76 2.05 7.38
N PHE A 106 -27.08 1.83 7.42
CA PHE A 106 -27.86 1.94 8.64
C PHE A 106 -27.40 0.89 9.66
N LEU A 107 -27.15 1.31 10.90
CA LEU A 107 -26.66 0.47 12.00
C LEU A 107 -25.46 -0.43 11.63
N HIS A 108 -24.52 0.11 10.86
CA HIS A 108 -23.33 -0.59 10.36
C HIS A 108 -22.56 -1.36 11.46
N TRP A 109 -22.43 -0.80 12.66
CA TRP A 109 -21.68 -1.38 13.78
C TRP A 109 -22.37 -2.57 14.48
N LEU A 110 -23.68 -2.77 14.25
CA LEU A 110 -24.48 -3.85 14.84
C LEU A 110 -24.77 -4.98 13.86
N ASN A 111 -24.45 -4.84 12.58
CA ASN A 111 -24.92 -5.75 11.55
C ASN A 111 -23.87 -6.85 11.24
N PRO A 112 -24.04 -8.09 11.73
CA PRO A 112 -23.10 -9.19 11.46
C PRO A 112 -23.26 -9.77 10.04
N PHE A 113 -24.31 -9.40 9.30
CA PHE A 113 -24.59 -9.90 7.95
C PHE A 113 -23.92 -9.08 6.84
N LEU A 114 -23.07 -8.11 7.20
CA LEU A 114 -22.36 -7.29 6.23
C LEU A 114 -21.36 -8.13 5.43
N LYS A 115 -21.41 -7.98 4.11
CA LYS A 115 -20.44 -8.56 3.18
C LYS A 115 -19.21 -7.67 3.06
N GLN A 116 -18.45 -7.57 4.15
CA GLN A 116 -17.21 -6.81 4.20
C GLN A 116 -16.03 -7.70 4.54
N PHE A 117 -14.84 -7.26 4.13
CA PHE A 117 -13.62 -7.94 4.49
C PHE A 117 -13.34 -7.78 5.98
N SER A 118 -13.02 -8.89 6.63
CA SER A 118 -12.55 -8.91 8.00
C SER A 118 -11.57 -10.06 8.19
N VAL A 119 -10.41 -9.75 8.76
CA VAL A 119 -9.39 -10.76 9.13
C VAL A 119 -9.89 -11.62 10.27
N LEU A 120 -10.55 -10.98 11.25
CA LEU A 120 -11.24 -11.67 12.34
C LEU A 120 -12.59 -12.17 11.84
N ASN A 121 -13.04 -13.33 12.34
CA ASN A 121 -14.31 -13.93 11.92
C ASN A 121 -15.52 -13.26 12.60
N VAL A 122 -15.69 -11.95 12.37
CA VAL A 122 -16.71 -11.09 13.01
C VAL A 122 -18.00 -11.05 12.19
N PHE A 123 -17.90 -11.13 10.86
CA PHE A 123 -19.06 -11.21 9.97
C PHE A 123 -19.43 -12.66 9.68
N LEU A 124 -20.73 -12.93 9.52
CA LEU A 124 -21.21 -14.23 9.10
C LEU A 124 -20.78 -14.50 7.66
N LYS A 125 -19.91 -15.50 7.48
CA LYS A 125 -19.43 -15.91 6.16
C LYS A 125 -20.60 -16.41 5.32
N SER A 126 -20.72 -15.89 4.10
CA SER A 126 -21.57 -16.48 3.05
C SER A 126 -21.12 -17.93 2.80
N CYS A 127 -22.06 -18.83 2.51
CA CYS A 127 -21.78 -20.26 2.26
C CYS A 127 -20.91 -20.51 1.01
N LYS A 128 -20.61 -19.47 0.23
CA LYS A 128 -19.66 -19.48 -0.89
C LYS A 128 -18.35 -18.85 -0.44
N SER A 129 -17.30 -19.67 -0.31
CA SER A 129 -15.97 -19.27 0.14
C SER A 129 -15.22 -18.35 -0.83
N ASP A 130 -15.60 -18.33 -2.12
CA ASP A 130 -14.89 -17.63 -3.20
C ASP A 130 -15.55 -16.31 -3.65
N GLU A 131 -16.46 -15.73 -2.86
CA GLU A 131 -17.04 -14.42 -3.23
C GLU A 131 -15.98 -13.30 -3.21
N LYS A 132 -15.70 -12.73 -4.38
CA LYS A 132 -14.84 -11.54 -4.51
C LYS A 132 -15.54 -10.34 -3.84
N LEU A 133 -14.87 -9.74 -2.86
CA LEU A 133 -15.38 -8.56 -2.15
C LEU A 133 -15.05 -7.28 -2.93
N ALA A 134 -16.05 -6.43 -3.14
CA ALA A 134 -15.87 -5.12 -3.74
C ALA A 134 -15.26 -4.16 -2.71
N MET A 135 -13.96 -3.92 -2.82
CA MET A 135 -13.24 -2.96 -1.98
C MET A 135 -13.43 -1.52 -2.50
N SER A 136 -13.25 -0.56 -1.60
CA SER A 136 -13.39 0.89 -1.82
C SER A 136 -12.36 1.65 -1.01
N SER A 137 -12.28 2.97 -1.13
CA SER A 137 -11.37 3.80 -0.32
C SER A 137 -11.80 4.02 1.14
N SER A 138 -12.96 3.51 1.56
CA SER A 138 -13.47 3.67 2.94
C SER A 138 -12.63 2.93 3.98
N GLN A 139 -12.33 3.59 5.10
CA GLN A 139 -11.65 2.99 6.26
C GLN A 139 -12.58 2.11 7.11
N ASN A 140 -13.90 2.20 6.93
CA ASN A 140 -14.92 1.48 7.71
C ASN A 140 -14.73 1.61 9.23
N GLY A 141 -14.41 2.81 9.71
CA GLY A 141 -14.20 3.09 11.13
C GLY A 141 -13.45 4.38 11.38
N SER A 142 -13.06 4.58 12.62
CA SER A 142 -12.26 5.72 13.09
C SER A 142 -11.04 5.23 13.87
N PRO A 143 -10.00 6.06 14.03
CA PRO A 143 -8.82 5.72 14.83
C PRO A 143 -9.16 5.33 16.27
N ARG A 144 -8.46 4.33 16.82
CA ARG A 144 -8.63 3.79 18.19
C ARG A 144 -7.30 3.32 18.76
N ALA A 145 -7.28 2.94 20.04
CA ALA A 145 -6.10 2.33 20.65
C ALA A 145 -5.74 1.00 19.96
N MET A 146 -4.44 0.71 19.87
CA MET A 146 -3.95 -0.58 19.37
C MET A 146 -4.26 -1.67 20.39
N VAL A 147 -4.90 -2.76 19.93
CA VAL A 147 -5.18 -3.96 20.74
C VAL A 147 -4.44 -5.14 20.11
N PRO A 148 -3.53 -5.81 20.86
CA PRO A 148 -2.74 -6.91 20.35
C PRO A 148 -3.61 -8.19 20.28
N LEU A 149 -4.18 -8.47 19.12
CA LEU A 149 -5.07 -9.62 18.90
C LEU A 149 -4.39 -10.78 18.15
N GLY A 150 -3.09 -10.72 17.88
CA GLY A 150 -2.36 -11.76 17.15
C GLY A 150 -2.53 -11.71 15.62
N ASN A 151 -3.16 -10.66 15.09
CA ASN A 151 -3.48 -10.52 13.66
C ASN A 151 -2.29 -10.03 12.82
N TYR A 152 -1.26 -9.45 13.44
CA TYR A 152 -0.08 -8.98 12.72
C TYR A 152 0.91 -10.14 12.49
N GLU A 153 1.00 -11.06 13.45
CA GLU A 153 1.81 -12.27 13.40
C GLU A 153 1.36 -13.23 12.29
N SER A 154 0.08 -13.23 11.91
CA SER A 154 -0.43 -14.08 10.85
C SER A 154 -0.12 -13.57 9.43
N ILE A 155 0.23 -12.29 9.29
CA ILE A 155 0.52 -11.67 7.99
C ILE A 155 1.97 -11.25 7.83
N MET A 156 2.74 -11.16 8.92
CA MET A 156 4.16 -10.79 8.87
C MET A 156 4.99 -12.04 8.57
N PRO A 157 5.64 -12.13 7.39
CA PRO A 157 6.41 -13.31 7.02
C PRO A 157 7.83 -13.33 7.62
N LEU A 158 8.30 -12.19 8.14
CA LEU A 158 9.62 -12.04 8.72
C LEU A 158 9.65 -12.55 10.16
N ASP A 159 10.80 -13.06 10.59
CA ASP A 159 11.07 -13.51 11.95
C ASP A 159 11.29 -12.30 12.89
N ILE A 160 10.21 -11.55 13.11
CA ILE A 160 10.18 -10.41 14.01
C ILE A 160 8.95 -10.52 14.92
N LEU A 161 8.93 -9.70 15.98
CA LEU A 161 7.76 -9.56 16.85
C LEU A 161 6.92 -8.35 16.39
N PRO A 162 5.99 -8.51 15.43
CA PRO A 162 5.36 -7.38 14.76
C PRO A 162 4.52 -6.53 15.73
N THR A 163 3.75 -7.15 16.64
CA THR A 163 2.96 -6.39 17.61
C THR A 163 3.83 -5.45 18.46
N GLN A 164 4.99 -5.92 18.91
CA GLN A 164 5.93 -5.17 19.73
C GLN A 164 6.60 -4.07 18.89
N LEU A 165 7.01 -4.40 17.67
CA LEU A 165 7.61 -3.45 16.74
C LEU A 165 6.64 -2.32 16.41
N LEU A 166 5.43 -2.66 15.97
CA LEU A 166 4.40 -1.68 15.61
C LEU A 166 4.06 -0.76 16.79
N ARG A 167 4.02 -1.28 18.03
CA ARG A 167 3.86 -0.45 19.22
C ARG A 167 5.03 0.52 19.42
N ALA A 168 6.27 0.04 19.29
CA ALA A 168 7.46 0.87 19.40
C ALA A 168 7.47 1.99 18.34
N LEU A 169 7.08 1.68 17.10
CA LEU A 169 6.95 2.65 16.02
C LEU A 169 5.90 3.74 16.35
N LEU A 170 4.74 3.36 16.90
CA LEU A 170 3.69 4.31 17.25
C LEU A 170 4.09 5.29 18.34
N ILE A 171 4.86 4.85 19.34
CA ILE A 171 5.37 5.71 20.43
C ILE A 171 6.73 6.34 20.10
N ARG A 172 7.29 6.06 18.93
CA ARG A 172 8.60 6.52 18.45
C ARG A 172 9.77 6.12 19.37
N ASP A 173 9.71 4.91 19.91
CA ASP A 173 10.83 4.30 20.63
C ASP A 173 11.82 3.71 19.62
N THR A 174 12.79 4.52 19.20
CA THR A 174 13.76 4.18 18.15
C THR A 174 14.73 3.07 18.58
N GLU A 175 15.11 3.01 19.86
CA GLU A 175 15.99 1.97 20.40
C GLU A 175 15.32 0.60 20.34
N VAL A 176 14.08 0.49 20.83
CA VAL A 176 13.32 -0.76 20.75
C VAL A 176 12.99 -1.12 19.30
N ALA A 177 12.64 -0.14 18.45
CA ALA A 177 12.36 -0.38 17.04
C ALA A 177 13.59 -0.93 16.30
N LYS A 178 14.79 -0.39 16.54
CA LYS A 178 16.06 -0.90 15.99
C LYS A 178 16.32 -2.34 16.45
N ALA A 179 16.18 -2.60 17.75
CA ALA A 179 16.38 -3.94 18.31
C ALA A 179 15.40 -4.98 17.72
N LEU A 180 14.20 -4.55 17.30
CA LEU A 180 13.19 -5.38 16.66
C LEU A 180 13.30 -5.44 15.14
N GLY A 181 14.34 -4.85 14.54
CA GLY A 181 14.65 -5.00 13.12
C GLY A 181 14.00 -3.99 12.18
N CYS A 182 13.63 -2.79 12.65
CA CYS A 182 13.00 -1.77 11.79
C CYS A 182 13.87 -1.36 10.58
N LEU A 183 15.19 -1.51 10.66
CA LEU A 183 16.15 -1.16 9.60
C LEU A 183 16.08 -2.06 8.36
N GLU A 184 15.47 -3.25 8.47
CA GLU A 184 15.26 -4.15 7.32
C GLU A 184 13.95 -3.89 6.58
N LEU A 185 13.13 -2.96 7.07
CA LEU A 185 11.78 -2.71 6.56
C LEU A 185 11.70 -1.36 5.83
N ASP A 186 10.82 -1.32 4.82
CA ASP A 186 10.31 -0.09 4.19
C ASP A 186 8.79 0.02 4.38
N GLU A 187 8.16 1.13 4.00
CA GLU A 187 6.71 1.31 4.25
C GLU A 187 5.85 0.25 3.57
N GLU A 188 6.31 -0.28 2.42
CA GLU A 188 5.62 -1.35 1.70
C GLU A 188 5.52 -2.64 2.53
N ASP A 189 6.55 -2.96 3.32
CA ASP A 189 6.58 -4.19 4.13
C ASP A 189 5.52 -4.15 5.25
N LEU A 190 5.20 -2.96 5.75
CA LEU A 190 4.16 -2.76 6.76
C LEU A 190 2.78 -2.43 6.18
N ALA A 191 2.64 -2.36 4.85
CA ALA A 191 1.37 -2.03 4.22
C ALA A 191 0.26 -3.06 4.53
N LEU A 192 0.61 -4.34 4.62
CA LEU A 192 -0.33 -5.39 5.04
C LEU A 192 -0.69 -5.26 6.52
N CYS A 193 0.25 -4.89 7.39
CA CYS A 193 -0.03 -4.59 8.80
C CYS A 193 -1.05 -3.46 8.93
N THR A 194 -0.89 -2.39 8.14
CA THR A 194 -1.84 -1.27 8.08
C THR A 194 -3.22 -1.75 7.62
N PHE A 195 -3.27 -2.56 6.55
CA PHE A 195 -4.52 -3.08 6.00
C PHE A 195 -5.32 -3.92 7.00
N VAL A 196 -4.65 -4.77 7.80
CA VAL A 196 -5.32 -5.60 8.81
C VAL A 196 -5.59 -4.87 10.13
N CYS A 197 -5.09 -3.65 10.29
CA CYS A 197 -5.21 -2.87 11.52
C CYS A 197 -6.68 -2.49 11.79
N HIS A 198 -7.21 -2.98 12.91
CA HIS A 198 -8.55 -2.59 13.37
C HIS A 198 -8.57 -1.17 13.97
N SER A 199 -7.41 -0.68 14.43
CA SER A 199 -7.22 0.62 15.08
C SER A 199 -6.98 1.78 14.11
N LYS A 200 -6.84 1.51 12.80
CA LYS A 200 -6.67 2.50 11.73
C LYS A 200 -5.39 3.35 11.88
N TYR A 201 -4.29 2.71 12.28
CA TYR A 201 -2.97 3.32 12.24
C TYR A 201 -2.32 3.09 10.87
N GLU A 202 -1.55 4.08 10.43
CA GLU A 202 -0.72 4.03 9.23
C GLU A 202 0.72 3.67 9.62
N TYR A 203 1.05 2.37 9.59
CA TYR A 203 2.34 1.88 10.10
C TYR A 203 3.52 2.22 9.19
N GLY A 204 3.29 2.38 7.88
CA GLY A 204 4.31 2.86 6.94
C GLY A 204 4.80 4.27 7.32
N GLU A 205 3.88 5.21 7.55
CA GLU A 205 4.23 6.57 7.98
C GLU A 205 4.93 6.56 9.35
N ALA A 206 4.47 5.72 10.28
CA ALA A 206 5.11 5.57 11.59
C ALA A 206 6.55 5.02 11.48
N LEU A 207 6.79 4.08 10.57
CA LEU A 207 8.12 3.56 10.26
C LEU A 207 9.01 4.65 9.67
N ARG A 208 8.54 5.38 8.64
CA ARG A 208 9.31 6.47 8.03
C ARG A 208 9.71 7.51 9.06
N ALA A 209 8.79 7.92 9.93
CA ALA A 209 9.07 8.87 11.00
C ALA A 209 10.16 8.36 11.96
N CYS A 210 10.15 7.07 12.31
CA CYS A 210 11.19 6.47 13.15
C CYS A 210 12.53 6.38 12.44
N LEU A 211 12.56 5.98 11.17
CA LEU A 211 13.79 5.92 10.37
C LEU A 211 14.42 7.30 10.19
N GLU A 212 13.62 8.34 9.95
CA GLU A 212 14.08 9.73 9.88
C GLU A 212 14.62 10.24 11.23
N MET A 213 14.07 9.78 12.36
CA MET A 213 14.61 10.11 13.69
C MET A 213 15.94 9.41 13.92
N ILE A 214 16.04 8.14 13.58
CA ILE A 214 17.29 7.37 13.66
C ILE A 214 18.38 8.06 12.83
N GLU A 215 18.08 8.43 11.57
CA GLU A 215 19.04 9.12 10.69
C GLU A 215 19.50 10.49 11.24
N LYS A 216 18.63 11.20 11.96
CA LYS A 216 19.00 12.48 12.61
C LYS A 216 19.85 12.29 13.86
N GLU A 217 19.68 11.16 14.54
CA GLU A 217 20.36 10.84 15.80
C GLU A 217 21.66 10.03 15.59
N GLY A 218 21.85 9.38 14.43
CA GLY A 218 23.06 8.60 14.09
C GLY A 218 23.12 8.12 12.64
#